data_AF-A0A3A6C9X4-F1
#
_entry.id   AF-A0A3A6C9X4-F1
#
_cell.length_a   1.000
_cell.length_b   1.000
_cell.length_c   1.000
_cell.angle_alpha   90.00
_cell.angle_beta   90.00
_cell.angle_gamma   90.00
#
_symmetry.space_group_name_H-M   'P 1'
#
loop_
_entity.id
_entity.type
_entity.pdbx_description
1 polymer ?
#
loop_
_entity_poly.entity_id
_entity_poly.type
_entity_poly.pdbx_seq_one_letter_code
_entity_poly.pdbx_strand_id
1 'polypeptide(L)'
;MKQNQNFDHNHSQKVLSCHYNMDTNRVEARFEDGTTLSIDCISIEDEYGNTPAQRAELDWLLYNKPLEYVQLVLSGEIEHYLSLGCDHGILED
;
A
#
# COMPACT_ATOMS: atom_id res chain seq x y z
N MET A 1 -16.03 -36.74 -7.18
CA MET A 1 -15.62 -36.00 -8.39
C MET A 1 -14.57 -35.00 -7.97
N LYS A 2 -13.34 -35.13 -8.48
CA LYS A 2 -12.18 -34.32 -8.06
C LYS A 2 -12.29 -32.97 -8.76
N GLN A 3 -12.49 -31.90 -7.99
CA GLN A 3 -12.55 -30.55 -8.53
C GLN A 3 -11.19 -30.21 -9.11
N ASN A 4 -11.19 -30.05 -10.42
CA ASN A 4 -10.09 -29.66 -11.28
C ASN A 4 -9.94 -28.15 -11.14
N GLN A 5 -9.07 -27.70 -10.24
CA GLN A 5 -8.66 -26.30 -10.19
C GLN A 5 -7.60 -26.12 -11.27
N ASN A 6 -8.07 -25.77 -12.47
CA ASN A 6 -7.23 -25.29 -13.55
C ASN A 6 -6.74 -23.89 -13.11
N PHE A 7 -5.52 -23.83 -12.57
CA PHE A 7 -4.84 -22.57 -12.29
C PHE A 7 -4.44 -21.97 -13.64
N ASP A 8 -5.41 -21.28 -14.25
CA ASP A 8 -5.19 -20.46 -15.42
C ASP A 8 -4.11 -19.43 -15.05
N HIS A 9 -2.98 -19.51 -15.75
CA HIS A 9 -1.86 -18.58 -15.61
C HIS A 9 -2.28 -17.22 -16.17
N ASN A 10 -2.97 -16.43 -15.35
CA ASN A 10 -2.99 -14.97 -15.47
C ASN A 10 -2.62 -14.42 -14.10
N HIS A 11 -1.32 -14.23 -13.91
CA HIS A 11 -0.68 -13.76 -12.67
C HIS A 11 -0.99 -12.26 -12.43
N SER A 12 -2.27 -11.91 -12.35
CA SER A 12 -2.67 -10.70 -11.65
C SER A 12 -2.46 -10.99 -10.17
N GLN A 13 -1.36 -10.49 -9.59
CA GLN A 13 -1.18 -10.41 -8.14
C GLN A 13 -2.24 -9.46 -7.59
N LYS A 14 -3.47 -9.93 -7.50
CA LYS A 14 -4.59 -9.19 -6.95
C LYS A 14 -4.56 -9.39 -5.44
N VAL A 15 -4.58 -8.28 -4.73
CA VAL A 15 -4.64 -8.28 -3.27
C VAL A 15 -6.04 -8.71 -2.85
N LEU A 16 -6.14 -9.79 -2.05
CA LEU A 16 -7.36 -10.27 -1.42
C LEU A 16 -7.79 -9.35 -0.27
N SER A 17 -6.83 -8.94 0.55
CA SER A 17 -7.09 -8.14 1.74
C SER A 17 -5.85 -7.34 2.10
N CYS A 18 -6.04 -6.11 2.52
CA CYS A 18 -5.01 -5.27 3.10
C CYS A 18 -5.47 -4.82 4.50
N HIS A 19 -4.54 -4.77 5.43
CA HIS A 19 -4.79 -4.26 6.77
C HIS A 19 -3.58 -3.49 7.26
N TYR A 20 -3.80 -2.28 7.74
CA TYR A 20 -2.77 -1.52 8.43
C TYR A 20 -2.80 -1.87 9.92
N ASN A 21 -1.74 -2.49 10.41
CA ASN A 21 -1.58 -2.77 11.83
C ASN A 21 -0.88 -1.59 12.51
N MET A 22 -1.66 -0.79 13.24
CA MET A 22 -1.15 0.35 14.01
C MET A 22 -0.18 -0.05 15.13
N ASP A 23 -0.33 -1.25 15.69
CA ASP A 23 0.54 -1.74 16.77
C ASP A 23 1.99 -1.91 16.31
N THR A 24 2.18 -2.47 15.11
CA THR A 24 3.51 -2.69 14.53
C THR A 24 3.91 -1.63 13.51
N ASN A 25 3.00 -0.73 13.15
CA ASN A 25 3.14 0.25 12.08
C ASN A 25 3.50 -0.39 10.72
N ARG A 26 2.77 -1.44 10.35
CA ARG A 26 2.99 -2.21 9.11
C ARG A 26 1.70 -2.43 8.36
N VAL A 27 1.75 -2.39 7.03
CA VAL A 27 0.62 -2.81 6.19
C VAL A 27 0.83 -4.26 5.77
N GLU A 28 -0.14 -5.10 6.10
CA GLU A 28 -0.19 -6.49 5.70
C GLU A 28 -1.15 -6.65 4.53
N ALA A 29 -0.62 -7.06 3.38
CA ALA A 29 -1.37 -7.35 2.17
C ALA A 29 -1.32 -8.83 1.86
N ARG A 30 -2.49 -9.47 1.81
CA ARG A 30 -2.66 -10.86 1.42
C ARG A 30 -3.09 -10.91 -0.04
N PHE A 31 -2.44 -11.76 -0.83
CA PHE A 31 -2.73 -11.96 -2.25
C PHE A 31 -3.58 -13.20 -2.47
N GLU A 32 -4.24 -13.25 -3.63
CA GLU A 32 -5.04 -14.42 -4.06
C GLU A 32 -4.22 -15.72 -4.09
N ASP A 33 -2.93 -15.63 -4.39
CA ASP A 33 -1.99 -16.76 -4.41
C ASP A 33 -1.65 -17.30 -2.99
N GLY A 34 -2.13 -16.65 -1.93
CA GLY A 34 -1.84 -17.01 -0.54
C GLY A 34 -0.55 -16.38 0.02
N THR A 35 0.22 -15.68 -0.82
CA THR A 35 1.34 -14.84 -0.39
C THR A 35 0.83 -13.72 0.53
N THR A 36 1.55 -13.46 1.62
CA THR A 36 1.30 -12.31 2.50
C THR A 36 2.54 -11.44 2.52
N LEU A 37 2.37 -10.15 2.25
CA LEU A 37 3.42 -9.15 2.26
C LEU A 37 3.18 -8.21 3.44
N SER A 38 4.21 -7.95 4.23
CA SER A 38 4.19 -6.94 5.28
C SER A 38 5.13 -5.81 4.88
N ILE A 39 4.59 -4.62 4.65
CA ILE A 39 5.35 -3.41 4.33
C ILE A 39 5.52 -2.61 5.61
N ASP A 40 6.76 -2.29 5.96
CA ASP A 40 7.09 -1.36 7.03
C ASP A 40 6.81 0.07 6.59
N CYS A 41 5.81 0.71 7.20
CA CYS A 41 5.50 2.11 6.89
C CYS A 41 6.67 3.02 7.20
N ILE A 42 7.40 2.73 8.29
CA ILE A 42 8.58 3.47 8.72
C ILE A 42 9.64 3.52 7.61
N SER A 43 9.87 2.41 6.90
CA SER A 43 10.86 2.37 5.82
C SER A 43 10.42 3.18 4.61
N ILE A 44 9.12 3.18 4.29
CA ILE A 44 8.55 3.94 3.17
C ILE A 44 8.53 5.44 3.50
N GLU A 45 8.20 5.82 4.74
CA GLU A 45 8.24 7.20 5.21
C GLU A 45 9.67 7.77 5.27
N ASP A 46 10.67 6.93 5.56
CA ASP A 46 12.09 7.32 5.52
C ASP A 46 12.58 7.49 4.08
N GLU A 47 12.19 6.59 3.18
CA GLU A 47 12.59 6.61 1.77
C GLU A 47 11.91 7.73 0.98
N TYR A 48 10.59 7.89 1.14
CA TYR A 48 9.77 8.78 0.31
C TYR A 48 9.22 10.00 1.06
N GLY A 49 9.07 9.92 2.38
CA GLY A 49 8.53 10.99 3.23
C GLY A 49 9.54 12.08 3.57
N ASN A 50 10.19 12.64 2.54
CA ASN A 50 11.24 13.65 2.65
C ASN A 50 10.71 15.03 3.12
N THR A 51 9.43 15.31 2.86
CA THR A 51 8.75 16.55 3.27
C THR A 51 7.55 16.25 4.16
N PRO A 52 7.14 17.19 5.03
CA PRO A 52 5.97 16.99 5.89
C PRO A 52 4.68 16.74 5.11
N ALA A 53 4.52 17.35 3.94
CA ALA A 53 3.37 17.11 3.06
C ALA A 53 3.33 15.67 2.52
N GLN A 54 4.49 15.11 2.15
CA GLN A 54 4.58 13.72 1.68
C GLN A 54 4.27 12.74 2.81
N ARG A 55 4.79 12.98 4.02
CA ARG A 55 4.44 12.17 5.19
C ARG A 55 2.95 12.20 5.50
N ALA A 56 2.32 13.37 5.42
CA ALA A 56 0.88 13.50 5.61
C ALA A 56 0.08 12.70 4.57
N GLU A 57 0.49 12.69 3.30
CA GLU A 57 -0.16 11.86 2.26
C GLU A 57 0.03 10.37 2.51
N LEU A 58 1.23 9.94 2.93
CA LEU A 58 1.49 8.55 3.28
C LEU A 58 0.60 8.11 4.44
N ASP A 59 0.52 8.91 5.50
CA ASP A 59 -0.35 8.67 6.65
C ASP A 59 -1.82 8.60 6.22
N TRP A 60 -2.29 9.56 5.40
CA TRP A 60 -3.64 9.56 4.88
C TRP A 60 -3.95 8.29 4.06
N LEU A 61 -3.03 7.86 3.19
CA LEU A 61 -3.16 6.62 2.41
C LEU A 61 -3.27 5.39 3.31
N LEU A 62 -2.46 5.31 4.38
CA LEU A 62 -2.48 4.18 5.32
C LEU A 62 -3.83 4.05 6.04
N TYR A 63 -4.39 5.18 6.49
CA TYR A 63 -5.67 5.17 7.22
C TYR A 63 -6.89 5.03 6.30
N ASN A 64 -6.88 5.67 5.13
CA ASN A 64 -8.06 5.73 4.26
C ASN A 64 -8.07 4.60 3.22
N LYS A 65 -6.90 4.26 2.66
CA LYS A 65 -6.76 3.34 1.51
C LYS A 65 -5.47 2.51 1.57
N PRO A 66 -5.32 1.61 2.55
CA PRO A 66 -4.11 0.80 2.70
C PRO A 66 -3.83 -0.10 1.49
N LEU A 67 -4.85 -0.44 0.70
CA LEU A 67 -4.68 -1.19 -0.55
C LEU A 67 -3.90 -0.38 -1.60
N GLU A 68 -4.31 0.87 -1.79
CA GLU A 68 -3.73 1.78 -2.79
C GLU A 68 -2.27 2.08 -2.43
N TYR A 69 -2.00 2.28 -1.14
CA TYR A 69 -0.64 2.38 -0.61
C TYR A 69 0.24 1.19 -1.02
N VAL A 70 -0.22 -0.03 -0.74
CA VAL A 70 0.53 -1.26 -1.09
C VAL A 70 0.77 -1.34 -2.58
N GLN A 71 -0.25 -1.06 -3.40
CA GLN A 71 -0.10 -1.09 -4.85
C GLN A 71 0.91 -0.06 -5.36
N LEU A 72 0.90 1.16 -4.83
CA LEU A 72 1.85 2.21 -5.18
C LEU A 72 3.29 1.83 -4.77
N VAL A 73 3.47 1.29 -3.56
CA VAL A 73 4.77 0.79 -3.09
C VAL A 73 5.28 -0.34 -3.97
N LEU A 74 4.43 -1.31 -4.31
CA LEU A 74 4.81 -2.46 -5.13
C LEU A 74 5.08 -2.11 -6.59
N SER A 75 4.33 -1.15 -7.15
CA SER A 75 4.56 -0.65 -8.51
C SER A 75 5.73 0.32 -8.59
N GLY A 76 6.26 0.81 -7.46
CA GLY A 76 7.26 1.89 -7.42
C GLY A 76 6.69 3.24 -7.88
N GLU A 77 5.38 3.39 -7.93
CA GLU A 77 4.70 4.62 -8.37
C GLU A 77 4.47 5.60 -7.22
N ILE A 78 4.83 5.23 -6.00
CA ILE A 78 4.65 6.06 -4.80
C ILE A 78 5.42 7.38 -4.89
N GLU A 79 6.62 7.39 -5.46
CA GLU A 79 7.37 8.63 -5.71
C GLU A 79 6.61 9.58 -6.62
N HIS A 80 6.00 9.04 -7.68
CA HIS A 80 5.26 9.82 -8.65
C HIS A 80 3.96 10.36 -8.04
N TYR A 81 3.26 9.53 -7.26
CA TYR A 81 2.08 9.95 -6.50
C TYR A 81 2.39 11.11 -5.56
N LEU A 82 3.48 11.00 -4.80
CA LEU A 82 3.91 12.03 -3.86
C LEU A 82 4.44 13.30 -4.54
N SER A 83 5.02 13.16 -5.75
CA SER A 83 5.54 14.27 -6.56
C SER A 83 4.43 15.07 -7.25
N LEU A 84 3.30 14.43 -7.56
CA LEU A 84 2.10 15.07 -8.16
C LEU A 84 1.49 16.16 -7.28
N GLY A 85 1.91 16.24 -6.02
CA GLY A 85 1.57 17.35 -5.14
C GLY A 85 0.33 17.07 -4.31
N CYS A 86 0.44 17.47 -3.05
CA CYS A 86 -0.57 17.32 -2.03
C CYS A 86 -1.69 18.36 -2.22
N ASP A 87 -2.71 18.05 -3.02
CA ASP A 87 -3.97 18.81 -3.02
C ASP A 87 -4.81 18.52 -1.75
N HIS A 88 -4.49 17.45 -1.01
CA HIS A 88 -5.22 17.01 0.18
C HIS A 88 -4.62 17.52 1.51
N GLY A 89 -3.51 18.26 1.48
CA GLY A 89 -2.75 18.69 2.66
C GLY A 89 -3.17 20.02 3.27
N ILE A 90 -4.30 20.60 2.84
CA ILE A 90 -4.91 21.70 3.55
C ILE A 90 -5.84 21.10 4.62
N LEU A 91 -5.25 20.67 5.74
CA LEU A 91 -5.95 20.75 7.01
C LEU A 91 -5.66 22.16 7.53
N GLU A 92 -6.57 23.08 7.21
CA GLU A 92 -6.65 24.40 7.86
C GLU A 92 -6.62 24.19 9.39
N ASP A 93 -5.74 24.93 10.06
CA ASP A 93 -5.77 25.15 11.52
C ASP A 93 -7.10 25.80 11.94
#